data_AF-A0A6P0DUR1-F1
#
_entry.id   AF-A0A6P0DUR1-F1
#
_cell.length_a   1.000
_cell.length_b   1.000
_cell.length_c   1.000
_cell.angle_alpha   90.00
_cell.angle_beta   90.00
_cell.angle_gamma   90.00
#
_symmetry.space_group_name_H-M   'P 1'
#
loop_
_entity.id
_entity.type
_entity.pdbx_description
1 polymer ?
#
loop_
_entity_poly.entity_id
_entity_poly.type
_entity_poly.pdbx_seq_one_letter_code
_entity_poly.pdbx_strand_id
1 'polypeptide(L)'
;ETAAALEEITTTVADSSSRAQEAGQLVRKTKENAENSGNIVSQAVDAMGKIEKSAGEIANIIGVIDEIAFQTNLLALNAGVEAARAGDAGKGFAVVAQEVRELAQRSAKAAKEIKELINASNEHVKSGVALVGNTGKALQEIVTQVVQVDGNVGAIVEASKEQATGLKEINTA
;
A
#
# COMPACT_ATOMS: atom_id res chain seq x y z
N GLU A 1 -11.56 55.53 30.09
CA GLU A 1 -10.59 54.45 29.81
C GLU A 1 -11.22 53.06 29.92
N THR A 2 -11.96 52.77 30.99
CA THR A 2 -12.65 51.47 31.19
C THR A 2 -13.63 51.08 30.08
N ALA A 3 -14.46 52.00 29.59
CA ALA A 3 -15.41 51.71 28.50
C ALA A 3 -14.70 51.39 27.16
N ALA A 4 -13.64 52.13 26.82
CA ALA A 4 -12.85 51.88 25.61
C ALA A 4 -12.11 50.53 25.68
N ALA A 5 -11.55 50.19 26.85
CA ALA A 5 -10.93 48.88 27.06
C ALA A 5 -11.96 47.73 26.98
N LEU A 6 -13.18 47.93 27.48
CA LEU A 6 -14.28 46.95 27.37
C LEU A 6 -14.72 46.73 25.91
N GLU A 7 -14.79 47.80 25.12
CA GLU A 7 -15.14 47.72 23.69
C GLU A 7 -14.05 46.99 22.88
N GLU A 8 -12.77 47.24 23.18
CA GLU A 8 -11.63 46.54 22.59
C GLU A 8 -11.63 45.04 22.93
N ILE A 9 -11.90 44.68 24.20
CA ILE A 9 -12.03 43.27 24.63
C ILE A 9 -13.21 42.61 23.93
N THR A 10 -14.36 43.28 23.84
CA THR A 10 -15.57 42.74 23.19
C THR A 10 -15.30 42.42 21.71
N THR A 11 -14.59 43.32 21.02
CA THR A 11 -14.15 43.11 19.63
C THR A 11 -13.20 41.92 19.51
N THR A 12 -12.23 41.82 20.42
CA THR A 12 -11.24 40.72 20.44
C THR A 12 -11.90 39.35 20.70
N VAL A 13 -12.90 39.29 21.57
CA VAL A 13 -13.67 38.06 21.84
C VAL A 13 -14.51 37.66 20.64
N ALA A 14 -15.16 38.62 19.96
CA ALA A 14 -15.91 38.37 18.74
C ALA A 14 -15.01 37.81 17.61
N ASP A 15 -13.84 38.41 17.41
CA ASP A 15 -12.84 37.95 16.45
C ASP A 15 -12.32 36.55 16.79
N SER A 16 -12.07 36.28 18.08
CA SER A 16 -11.62 34.96 18.56
C SER A 16 -12.68 33.88 18.29
N SER A 17 -13.97 34.19 18.54
CA SER A 17 -15.08 33.30 18.22
C SER A 17 -15.17 33.00 16.73
N SER A 18 -15.03 34.02 15.87
CA SER A 18 -15.07 33.85 14.41
C SER A 18 -13.92 32.96 13.93
N ARG A 19 -12.69 33.23 14.40
CA ARG A 19 -11.51 32.42 14.08
C ARG A 19 -11.64 30.99 14.55
N ALA A 20 -12.21 30.76 15.73
CA ALA A 20 -12.46 29.41 16.24
C ALA A 20 -13.49 28.66 15.37
N GLN A 21 -14.55 29.32 14.90
CA GLN A 21 -15.50 28.71 13.95
C GLN A 21 -14.84 28.33 12.63
N GLU A 22 -14.00 29.20 12.07
CA GLU A 22 -13.23 28.91 10.84
C GLU A 22 -12.27 27.73 11.06
N ALA A 23 -11.56 27.70 12.19
CA ALA A 23 -10.69 26.59 12.55
C ALA A 23 -11.48 25.27 12.65
N GLY A 24 -12.68 25.28 13.24
CA GLY A 24 -13.55 24.11 13.32
C GLY A 24 -13.96 23.58 11.95
N GLN A 25 -14.28 24.46 11.00
CA GLN A 25 -14.56 24.03 9.62
C GLN A 25 -13.34 23.40 8.96
N LEU A 26 -12.15 23.98 9.13
CA LEU A 26 -10.91 23.43 8.59
C LEU A 26 -10.59 22.05 9.18
N VAL A 27 -10.76 21.89 10.49
CA VAL A 27 -10.54 20.62 11.20
C VAL A 27 -11.49 19.54 10.68
N ARG A 28 -12.78 19.84 10.50
CA ARG A 28 -13.75 18.90 9.89
C ARG A 28 -13.34 18.46 8.49
N LYS A 29 -12.93 19.41 7.63
CA LYS A 29 -12.46 19.09 6.28
C LYS A 29 -11.19 18.24 6.30
N THR A 30 -10.27 18.51 7.23
CA THR A 30 -9.06 17.69 7.42
C THR A 30 -9.42 16.28 7.88
N LYS A 31 -10.42 16.13 8.76
CA LYS A 31 -10.93 14.82 9.19
C LYS A 31 -11.45 14.01 8.01
N GLU A 32 -12.33 14.58 7.19
CA GLU A 32 -12.89 13.93 6.01
C GLU A 32 -11.78 13.50 5.03
N ASN A 33 -10.79 14.37 4.79
CA ASN A 33 -9.65 14.05 3.93
C ASN A 33 -8.79 12.90 4.49
N ALA A 34 -8.57 12.86 5.81
CA ALA A 34 -7.83 11.79 6.46
C ALA A 34 -8.58 10.46 6.41
N GLU A 35 -9.91 10.46 6.63
CA GLU A 35 -10.76 9.28 6.50
C GLU A 35 -10.76 8.74 5.06
N ASN A 36 -10.90 9.62 4.06
CA ASN A 36 -10.79 9.25 2.65
C ASN A 36 -9.40 8.68 2.30
N SER A 37 -8.33 9.29 2.84
CA SER A 37 -6.97 8.77 2.67
C SER A 37 -6.82 7.38 3.28
N GLY A 38 -7.46 7.12 4.43
CA GLY A 38 -7.52 5.79 5.04
C GLY A 38 -8.17 4.75 4.13
N ASN A 39 -9.26 5.11 3.46
CA ASN A 39 -9.92 4.23 2.47
C ASN A 39 -8.99 3.92 1.28
N ILE A 40 -8.27 4.92 0.75
CA ILE A 40 -7.32 4.75 -0.35
C ILE A 40 -6.18 3.82 0.06
N VAL A 41 -5.63 4.00 1.26
CA VAL A 41 -4.58 3.13 1.81
C VAL A 41 -5.09 1.69 1.93
N SER A 42 -6.32 1.48 2.43
CA SER A 42 -6.93 0.16 2.52
C SER A 42 -7.04 -0.52 1.14
N GLN A 43 -7.53 0.21 0.14
CA GLN A 43 -7.59 -0.29 -1.24
C GLN A 43 -6.20 -0.61 -1.82
N ALA A 44 -5.18 0.17 -1.48
CA ALA A 44 -3.81 -0.10 -1.88
C ALA A 44 -3.25 -1.38 -1.24
N VAL A 45 -3.55 -1.64 0.04
CA VAL A 45 -3.19 -2.91 0.71
C VAL A 45 -3.87 -4.09 0.02
N ASP A 46 -5.16 -3.99 -0.28
CA ASP A 46 -5.91 -5.04 -0.98
C ASP A 46 -5.33 -5.32 -2.38
N ALA A 47 -4.97 -4.27 -3.12
CA ALA A 47 -4.34 -4.41 -4.43
C ALA A 47 -2.98 -5.11 -4.34
N MET A 48 -2.16 -4.75 -3.35
CA MET A 48 -0.87 -5.42 -3.12
C MET A 48 -1.04 -6.89 -2.72
N GLY A 49 -2.07 -7.23 -1.93
CA GLY A 49 -2.40 -8.62 -1.61
C GLY A 49 -2.79 -9.44 -2.85
N LYS A 50 -3.49 -8.83 -3.82
CA LYS A 50 -3.79 -9.48 -5.11
C LYS A 50 -2.52 -9.71 -5.93
N ILE A 51 -1.57 -8.78 -5.90
CA ILE A 51 -0.27 -8.92 -6.57
C ILE A 51 0.53 -10.07 -5.95
N GLU A 52 0.61 -10.15 -4.62
CA GLU A 52 1.28 -11.26 -3.90
C GLU A 52 0.69 -12.62 -4.29
N LYS A 53 -0.66 -12.72 -4.33
CA LYS A 53 -1.34 -13.94 -4.76
C LYS A 53 -1.01 -14.32 -6.20
N SER A 54 -1.07 -13.36 -7.13
CA SER A 54 -0.76 -13.57 -8.55
C SER A 54 0.70 -14.03 -8.74
N ALA A 55 1.65 -13.43 -8.02
CA ALA A 55 3.04 -13.84 -8.04
C ALA A 55 3.23 -15.27 -7.51
N GLY A 56 2.47 -15.69 -6.50
CA GLY A 56 2.44 -17.08 -6.03
C GLY A 56 1.92 -18.06 -7.09
N GLU A 57 0.86 -17.69 -7.83
CA GLU A 57 0.35 -18.49 -8.95
C GLU A 57 1.39 -18.63 -10.08
N ILE A 58 2.09 -17.54 -10.42
CA ILE A 58 3.19 -17.56 -11.40
C ILE A 58 4.31 -18.49 -10.91
N ALA A 59 4.70 -18.43 -9.64
CA ALA A 59 5.75 -19.30 -9.09
C ALA A 59 5.40 -20.79 -9.23
N ASN A 60 4.11 -21.16 -9.06
CA ASN A 60 3.64 -22.52 -9.27
C ASN A 60 3.74 -22.95 -10.73
N ILE A 61 3.33 -22.09 -11.67
CA ILE A 61 3.43 -22.35 -13.11
C ILE A 61 4.89 -22.55 -13.53
N ILE A 62 5.80 -21.72 -13.02
CA ILE A 62 7.23 -21.86 -13.28
C ILE A 62 7.78 -23.18 -12.72
N GLY A 63 7.27 -23.65 -11.57
CA GLY A 63 7.58 -24.99 -11.05
C GLY A 63 7.17 -26.11 -11.99
N VAL A 64 5.98 -26.03 -12.59
CA VAL A 64 5.51 -26.99 -13.60
C VAL A 64 6.39 -26.95 -14.86
N ILE A 65 6.82 -25.76 -15.30
CA ILE A 65 7.72 -25.61 -16.46
C ILE A 65 9.08 -26.26 -16.19
N ASP A 66 9.65 -26.09 -15.00
CA ASP A 66 10.90 -26.75 -14.59
C ASP A 66 10.75 -28.29 -14.60
N GLU A 67 9.62 -28.80 -14.12
CA GLU A 67 9.30 -30.24 -14.18
C GLU A 67 9.19 -30.76 -15.62
N ILE A 68 8.50 -30.03 -16.50
CA ILE A 68 8.39 -30.37 -17.93
C ILE A 68 9.77 -30.37 -18.58
N ALA A 69 10.62 -29.38 -18.28
CA ALA A 69 11.99 -29.32 -18.78
C ALA A 69 12.81 -30.54 -18.31
N PHE A 70 12.66 -30.92 -17.04
CA PHE A 70 13.32 -32.12 -16.50
C PHE A 70 12.87 -33.41 -17.19
N GLN A 71 11.56 -33.60 -17.37
CA GLN A 71 10.99 -34.75 -18.07
C GLN A 71 11.46 -34.81 -19.54
N THR A 72 11.47 -33.66 -20.22
CA THR A 72 11.95 -33.54 -21.61
C THR A 72 13.43 -33.91 -21.72
N ASN A 73 14.26 -33.46 -20.77
CA ASN A 73 15.67 -33.83 -20.70
C ASN A 73 15.86 -35.35 -20.49
N LEU A 74 15.02 -35.99 -19.67
CA LEU A 74 15.08 -37.44 -19.45
C LEU A 74 14.63 -38.24 -20.69
N LEU A 75 13.56 -37.80 -21.36
CA LEU A 75 13.10 -38.36 -22.64
C LEU A 75 14.18 -38.27 -23.72
N ALA A 76 14.84 -37.12 -23.83
CA ALA A 76 15.94 -36.89 -24.77
C ALA A 76 17.15 -37.79 -24.47
N LEU A 77 17.48 -37.98 -23.18
CA LEU A 77 18.53 -38.90 -22.77
C LEU A 77 18.21 -40.34 -23.20
N ASN A 78 16.99 -40.82 -22.95
CA ASN A 78 16.57 -42.16 -23.34
C ASN A 78 16.61 -42.34 -24.87
N ALA A 79 16.16 -41.33 -25.62
CA ALA A 79 16.24 -41.34 -27.08
C ALA A 79 17.69 -41.39 -27.59
N GLY A 80 18.60 -40.65 -26.93
CA GLY A 80 20.03 -40.70 -27.24
C GLY A 80 20.65 -42.07 -27.00
N VAL A 81 20.26 -42.75 -25.92
CA VAL A 81 20.72 -44.12 -25.61
C VAL A 81 20.22 -45.12 -26.67
N GLU A 82 18.95 -45.05 -27.06
CA GLU A 82 18.39 -45.95 -28.06
C GLU A 82 18.98 -45.69 -29.46
N ALA A 83 19.25 -44.42 -29.79
CA ALA A 83 19.94 -44.04 -31.02
C ALA A 83 21.38 -44.60 -31.08
N ALA A 84 22.12 -44.58 -29.96
CA ALA A 84 23.44 -45.20 -29.88
C ALA A 84 23.36 -46.73 -30.06
N ARG A 85 22.30 -47.36 -29.54
CA ARG A 85 22.05 -48.80 -29.68
C ARG A 85 21.74 -49.20 -31.12
N ALA A 86 21.08 -48.33 -31.89
CA ALA A 86 20.78 -48.54 -33.30
C ALA A 86 21.98 -48.35 -34.27
N GLY A 87 23.14 -47.93 -33.75
CA GLY A 87 24.37 -47.77 -34.54
C GLY A 87 24.23 -46.75 -35.68
N ASP A 88 24.65 -47.12 -36.88
CA ASP A 88 24.64 -46.21 -38.04
C ASP A 88 23.24 -45.73 -38.44
N ALA A 89 22.20 -46.54 -38.21
CA ALA A 89 20.81 -46.17 -38.49
C ALA A 89 20.27 -45.11 -37.51
N GLY A 90 20.88 -44.99 -36.32
CA GLY A 90 20.45 -44.06 -35.26
C GLY A 90 21.12 -42.68 -35.31
N LYS A 91 22.10 -42.44 -36.20
CA LYS A 91 22.91 -41.20 -36.20
C LYS A 91 22.07 -39.92 -36.30
N GLY A 92 21.04 -39.90 -37.16
CA GLY A 92 20.15 -38.74 -37.28
C GLY A 92 19.30 -38.51 -36.02
N PHE A 93 18.80 -39.59 -35.42
CA PHE A 93 18.04 -39.52 -34.15
C PHE A 93 18.90 -39.06 -32.98
N ALA A 94 20.19 -39.44 -32.94
CA ALA A 94 21.11 -39.01 -31.90
C ALA A 94 21.31 -37.49 -31.89
N VAL A 95 21.39 -36.86 -33.07
CA VAL A 95 21.53 -35.39 -33.19
C VAL A 95 20.27 -34.70 -32.67
N VAL A 96 19.08 -35.16 -33.07
CA VAL A 96 17.82 -34.59 -32.59
C VAL A 96 17.68 -34.75 -31.07
N ALA A 97 18.03 -35.91 -30.53
CA ALA A 97 18.00 -36.15 -29.08
C ALA A 97 18.93 -35.19 -28.31
N GLN A 98 20.12 -34.91 -28.83
CA GLN A 98 21.05 -33.94 -28.23
C GLN A 98 20.48 -32.51 -28.26
N GLU A 99 19.90 -32.09 -29.38
CA GLU A 99 19.30 -30.75 -29.53
C GLU A 99 18.12 -30.53 -28.57
N VAL A 100 17.25 -31.53 -28.44
CA VAL A 100 16.12 -31.50 -27.49
C VAL A 100 16.63 -31.45 -26.05
N ARG A 101 17.71 -32.17 -25.74
CA ARG A 101 18.34 -32.14 -24.42
C ARG A 101 18.90 -30.76 -24.07
N GLU A 102 19.60 -30.12 -25.00
CA GLU A 102 20.10 -28.75 -24.81
C GLU A 102 18.95 -27.75 -24.61
N LEU A 103 17.87 -27.86 -25.40
CA LEU A 103 16.70 -27.01 -25.27
C LEU A 103 16.02 -27.17 -23.90
N ALA A 104 15.91 -28.41 -23.42
CA ALA A 104 15.37 -28.72 -22.10
C ALA A 104 16.22 -28.11 -20.96
N GLN A 105 17.55 -28.22 -21.05
CA GLN A 105 18.46 -27.60 -20.08
C GLN A 105 18.37 -26.08 -20.07
N ARG A 106 18.24 -25.46 -21.25
CA ARG A 106 18.02 -24.01 -21.39
C ARG A 106 16.69 -23.58 -20.77
N SER A 107 15.62 -24.36 -20.96
CA SER A 107 14.31 -24.08 -20.35
C SER A 107 14.37 -24.17 -18.83
N ALA A 108 15.00 -25.21 -18.26
CA ALA A 108 15.17 -25.35 -16.81
C ALA A 108 15.95 -24.17 -16.21
N LYS A 109 17.04 -23.74 -16.88
CA LYS A 109 17.80 -22.56 -16.46
C LYS A 109 16.94 -21.29 -16.44
N ALA A 110 16.19 -21.03 -17.52
CA ALA A 110 15.32 -19.87 -17.61
C ALA A 110 14.20 -19.91 -16.56
N ALA A 111 13.60 -21.09 -16.33
CA ALA A 111 12.59 -21.28 -15.29
C ALA A 111 13.15 -20.92 -13.90
N LYS A 112 14.38 -21.35 -13.59
CA LYS A 112 15.04 -21.00 -12.33
C LYS A 112 15.29 -19.49 -12.19
N GLU A 113 15.79 -18.83 -13.23
CA GLU A 113 16.01 -17.37 -13.24
C GLU A 113 14.70 -16.59 -13.03
N ILE A 114 13.61 -17.00 -13.69
CA ILE A 114 12.29 -16.39 -13.50
C ILE A 114 11.80 -16.62 -12.06
N LYS A 115 11.99 -17.82 -11.50
CA LYS A 115 11.61 -18.12 -10.12
C LYS A 115 12.33 -17.21 -9.12
N GLU A 116 13.62 -16.95 -9.33
CA GLU A 116 14.40 -16.02 -8.51
C GLU A 116 13.84 -14.58 -8.59
N LEU A 117 13.52 -14.10 -9.80
CA LEU A 117 12.90 -12.78 -10.00
C LEU A 117 11.52 -12.64 -9.35
N ILE A 118 10.69 -13.67 -9.44
CA ILE A 118 9.36 -13.69 -8.79
C ILE A 118 9.49 -13.69 -7.26
N ASN A 119 10.45 -14.44 -6.71
CA ASN A 119 10.70 -14.44 -5.27
C ASN A 119 11.15 -13.05 -4.78
N ALA A 120 12.09 -12.40 -5.48
CA ALA A 120 12.51 -11.04 -5.16
C ALA A 120 11.34 -10.03 -5.28
N SER A 121 10.50 -10.19 -6.31
CA SER A 121 9.29 -9.35 -6.47
C SER A 121 8.32 -9.52 -5.30
N ASN A 122 8.15 -10.76 -4.79
CA ASN A 122 7.33 -11.03 -3.60
C ASN A 122 7.89 -10.35 -2.34
N GLU A 123 9.20 -10.33 -2.15
CA GLU A 123 9.82 -9.61 -1.04
C GLU A 123 9.57 -8.10 -1.13
N HIS A 124 9.66 -7.52 -2.34
CA HIS A 124 9.33 -6.12 -2.58
C HIS A 124 7.86 -5.80 -2.28
N VAL A 125 6.93 -6.67 -2.71
CA VAL A 125 5.50 -6.52 -2.42
C VAL A 125 5.24 -6.58 -0.91
N LYS A 126 5.81 -7.55 -0.20
CA LYS A 126 5.69 -7.65 1.27
C LYS A 126 6.20 -6.41 1.99
N SER A 127 7.36 -5.91 1.58
CA SER A 127 7.91 -4.66 2.12
C SER A 127 6.97 -3.47 1.84
N GLY A 128 6.42 -3.38 0.62
CA GLY A 128 5.44 -2.39 0.22
C GLY A 128 4.17 -2.43 1.08
N VAL A 129 3.62 -3.62 1.32
CA VAL A 129 2.44 -3.81 2.20
C VAL A 129 2.73 -3.32 3.61
N ALA A 130 3.91 -3.62 4.16
CA ALA A 130 4.28 -3.17 5.49
C ALA A 130 4.38 -1.63 5.59
N LEU A 131 4.97 -0.98 4.58
CA LEU A 131 5.07 0.48 4.51
C LEU A 131 3.69 1.14 4.39
N VAL A 132 2.83 0.63 3.52
CA VAL A 132 1.46 1.13 3.35
C VAL A 132 0.64 0.92 4.62
N GLY A 133 0.82 -0.22 5.31
CA GLY A 133 0.19 -0.48 6.61
C GLY A 133 0.61 0.51 7.70
N ASN A 134 1.89 0.88 7.74
CA ASN A 134 2.38 1.91 8.66
C ASN A 134 1.79 3.30 8.34
N THR A 135 1.65 3.64 7.06
CA THR A 135 0.94 4.86 6.64
C THR A 135 -0.52 4.85 7.10
N GLY A 136 -1.20 3.71 7.01
CA GLY A 136 -2.57 3.55 7.53
C GLY A 136 -2.67 3.82 9.03
N LYS A 137 -1.74 3.30 9.84
CA LYS A 137 -1.67 3.59 11.28
C LYS A 137 -1.45 5.08 11.56
N ALA A 138 -0.51 5.72 10.85
CA ALA A 138 -0.24 7.14 11.01
C ALA A 138 -1.47 8.00 10.67
N LEU A 139 -2.22 7.65 9.62
CA LEU A 139 -3.49 8.32 9.29
C LEU A 139 -4.53 8.15 10.39
N GLN A 140 -4.61 6.97 11.02
CA GLN A 140 -5.55 6.72 12.12
C GLN A 140 -5.20 7.54 13.38
N GLU A 141 -3.91 7.73 13.65
CA GLU A 141 -3.43 8.65 14.68
C GLU A 141 -3.79 10.10 14.35
N ILE A 142 -3.62 10.53 13.10
CA ILE A 142 -4.03 11.87 12.63
C ILE A 142 -5.53 12.09 12.84
N VAL A 143 -6.38 11.14 12.46
CA VAL A 143 -7.83 11.23 12.67
C VAL A 143 -8.14 11.40 14.16
N THR A 144 -7.46 10.65 15.03
CA THR A 144 -7.63 10.76 16.49
C THR A 144 -7.25 12.15 17.01
N GLN A 145 -6.11 12.69 16.57
CA GLN A 145 -5.65 14.03 16.94
C GLN A 145 -6.62 15.11 16.43
N VAL A 146 -7.10 14.98 15.19
CA VAL A 146 -8.06 15.91 14.59
C VAL A 146 -9.38 15.95 15.39
N VAL A 147 -9.86 14.80 15.89
CA VAL A 147 -11.04 14.76 16.78
C VAL A 147 -10.79 15.51 18.09
N GLN A 148 -9.59 15.41 18.67
CA GLN A 148 -9.24 16.16 19.87
C GLN A 148 -9.18 17.68 19.59
N VAL A 149 -8.62 18.08 18.46
CA VAL A 149 -8.59 19.50 18.05
C VAL A 149 -10.01 20.03 17.83
N ASP A 150 -10.90 19.27 17.18
CA ASP A 150 -12.31 19.66 16.98
C ASP A 150 -13.01 19.91 18.32
N GLY A 151 -12.80 19.04 19.31
CA GLY A 151 -13.33 19.20 20.66
C GLY A 151 -12.81 20.46 21.37
N ASN A 152 -11.50 20.72 21.29
CA ASN A 152 -10.89 21.91 21.88
C ASN A 152 -11.40 23.21 21.22
N VAL A 153 -11.53 23.21 19.89
CA VAL A 153 -12.10 24.34 19.15
C VAL A 153 -13.56 24.57 19.54
N GLY A 154 -14.35 23.50 19.70
CA GLY A 154 -15.71 23.58 20.22
C GLY A 154 -15.79 24.26 21.58
N ALA A 155 -14.92 23.86 22.52
CA ALA A 155 -14.83 24.47 23.84
C ALA A 155 -14.42 25.95 23.79
N ILE A 156 -13.52 26.35 22.88
CA ILE A 156 -13.14 27.76 22.69
C ILE A 156 -14.33 28.58 22.17
N VAL A 157 -15.08 28.06 21.19
CA VAL A 157 -16.27 28.75 20.65
C VAL A 157 -17.32 28.96 21.76
N GLU A 158 -17.53 27.96 22.61
CA GLU A 158 -18.47 28.04 23.73
C GLU A 158 -18.01 29.06 24.78
N ALA A 159 -16.73 29.00 25.20
CA ALA A 159 -16.15 29.96 26.13
C ALA A 159 -16.19 31.40 25.59
N SER A 160 -15.89 31.62 24.31
CA SER A 160 -15.98 32.96 23.70
C SER A 160 -17.41 33.49 23.66
N LYS A 161 -18.43 32.63 23.47
CA LYS A 161 -19.85 33.04 23.55
C LYS A 161 -20.25 33.43 24.96
N GLU A 162 -19.81 32.68 25.98
CA GLU A 162 -20.04 33.02 27.38
C GLU A 162 -19.36 34.34 27.75
N GLN A 163 -18.10 34.53 27.36
CA GLN A 163 -17.37 35.78 27.55
C GLN A 163 -18.06 36.96 26.88
N ALA A 164 -18.50 36.82 25.63
CA ALA A 164 -19.22 37.88 24.92
C ALA A 164 -20.53 38.25 25.63
N THR A 165 -21.23 37.26 26.18
CA THR A 165 -22.47 37.48 26.95
C THR A 165 -22.17 38.22 28.25
N GLY A 166 -21.18 37.78 29.02
CA GLY A 166 -20.80 38.45 30.28
C GLY A 166 -20.27 39.86 30.07
N LEU A 167 -19.51 40.11 29.00
CA LEU A 167 -19.05 41.46 28.65
C LEU A 167 -20.21 42.37 28.28
N LYS A 168 -21.22 41.85 27.57
CA LYS A 168 -22.42 42.61 27.22
C LYS A 168 -23.18 43.02 28.48
N GLU A 169 -23.33 42.12 29.45
CA GLU A 169 -23.97 42.42 30.74
C GLU A 169 -23.23 43.53 31.50
N ILE A 170 -21.89 43.46 31.57
CA ILE A 170 -21.06 44.50 32.20
C ILE A 170 -21.19 45.85 31.50
N ASN A 171 -21.28 45.86 30.17
CA ASN A 171 -21.41 47.11 29.40
C ASN A 171 -22.80 47.76 29.54
N THR A 172 -23.83 46.99 29.89
CA THR A 172 -25.18 47.49 30.21
C THR A 172 -25.42 47.81 31.68
N ALA A 173 -24.51 47.44 32.58
CA ALA A 173 -24.59 47.71 34.02
C ALA A 173 -23.94 49.04 34.40
#